data_AF-A0A850PVJ9-F1
#
_entry.id   AF-A0A850PVJ9-F1
#
_cell.length_a   1.000
_cell.length_b   1.000
_cell.length_c   1.000
_cell.angle_alpha   90.00
_cell.angle_beta   90.00
_cell.angle_gamma   90.00
#
_symmetry.space_group_name_H-M   'P 1'
#
loop_
_entity.id
_entity.type
_entity.pdbx_description
1 polymer ?
#
loop_
_entity_poly.entity_id
_entity_poly.type
_entity_poly.pdbx_seq_one_letter_code
_entity_poly.pdbx_strand_id
1 'polypeptide(L)'
;MRTLIDFDDAPVFGFPVAGGVRVGVLVEGPQGWGEFSPPADCDAALAARWLTAAMEPSTVGWPDAVRGRVPVTAARISIGAGPRASDEGAARLAAMRDSLEGGASVRCVVEVGDPVDTAALITRLNGVAGGLELVELTCGSLDDAIAVRRRVDVPLAVDAALLTEAGRHAGAADIAVLRCGPLGGVRRAMRRAEALGLPCVVNLTGQTSIGQAGDVALAAVLPDLPFACGPADRRLADGDIVAEARSLIPAEGYLPAAPMPAGPDPAQLARFTITDHDTVDRWRGLLRRTAELL
;
A
#
# COMPACT_ATOMS: atom_id res chain seq x y z
N MET A 1 -12.81 22.30 8.61
CA MET A 1 -12.81 21.11 7.75
C MET A 1 -13.96 20.15 8.08
N ARG A 2 -14.34 19.98 9.35
CA ARG A 2 -15.52 19.20 9.82
C ARG A 2 -16.88 19.55 9.16
N THR A 3 -17.05 20.75 8.60
CA THR A 3 -18.34 21.21 8.04
C THR A 3 -18.62 20.74 6.61
N LEU A 4 -17.70 20.03 5.96
CA LEU A 4 -17.80 19.70 4.53
C LEU A 4 -17.91 18.19 4.23
N ILE A 5 -17.80 17.33 5.23
CA ILE A 5 -17.86 15.88 5.08
C ILE A 5 -18.90 15.35 6.06
N ASP A 6 -19.86 14.59 5.54
CA ASP A 6 -20.81 13.86 6.34
C ASP A 6 -20.19 12.52 6.78
N PHE A 7 -19.76 12.45 8.03
CA PHE A 7 -19.23 11.22 8.62
C PHE A 7 -20.31 10.32 9.21
N ASP A 8 -21.52 10.85 9.43
CA ASP A 8 -22.62 10.11 10.07
C ASP A 8 -23.29 9.19 9.07
N ASP A 9 -23.43 9.64 7.81
CA ASP A 9 -24.04 8.87 6.73
C ASP A 9 -23.04 8.28 5.72
N ALA A 10 -21.74 8.37 6.02
CA ALA A 10 -20.68 7.82 5.19
C ALA A 10 -20.93 6.33 4.83
N PRO A 11 -20.91 5.94 3.54
CA PRO A 11 -21.16 4.57 3.12
C PRO A 11 -20.07 3.61 3.60
N VAL A 12 -20.49 2.55 4.30
CA VAL A 12 -19.61 1.43 4.70
C VAL A 12 -19.73 0.31 3.68
N PHE A 13 -18.60 -0.16 3.17
CA PHE A 13 -18.56 -1.22 2.16
C PHE A 13 -17.65 -2.37 2.58
N GLY A 14 -17.86 -3.54 2.00
CA GLY A 14 -17.12 -4.76 2.30
C GLY A 14 -16.81 -5.58 1.06
N PHE A 15 -15.59 -6.11 1.01
CA PHE A 15 -15.18 -7.09 0.01
C PHE A 15 -14.71 -8.37 0.68
N PRO A 16 -15.15 -9.55 0.21
CA PRO A 16 -14.59 -10.81 0.68
C PRO A 16 -13.11 -10.89 0.30
N VAL A 17 -12.30 -11.33 1.24
CA VAL A 17 -10.87 -11.59 1.06
C VAL A 17 -10.50 -12.91 1.73
N ALA A 18 -9.35 -13.47 1.38
CA ALA A 18 -8.84 -14.64 2.08
C ALA A 18 -8.72 -14.32 3.59
N GLY A 19 -9.52 -15.01 4.42
CA GLY A 19 -9.55 -14.82 5.87
C GLY A 19 -10.64 -13.89 6.41
N GLY A 20 -11.55 -13.35 5.59
CA GLY A 20 -12.70 -12.60 6.09
C GLY A 20 -13.25 -11.56 5.12
N VAL A 21 -13.60 -10.38 5.64
CA VAL A 21 -14.10 -9.25 4.86
C VAL A 21 -13.19 -8.05 5.09
N ARG A 22 -12.70 -7.46 4.00
CA ARG A 22 -12.05 -6.15 4.02
C ARG A 22 -13.12 -5.09 4.02
N VAL A 23 -13.18 -4.31 5.08
CA VAL A 23 -14.17 -3.25 5.25
C VAL A 23 -13.49 -1.89 5.09
N GLY A 24 -14.23 -0.92 4.53
CA GLY A 24 -13.81 0.46 4.46
C GLY A 24 -15.02 1.40 4.45
N VAL A 25 -14.73 2.69 4.55
CA VAL A 25 -15.73 3.75 4.51
C VAL A 25 -15.38 4.72 3.39
N LEU A 26 -16.37 5.09 2.58
CA LEU A 26 -16.22 6.14 1.59
C LEU A 26 -16.36 7.51 2.24
N VAL A 27 -15.44 8.40 1.91
CA VAL A 27 -15.40 9.77 2.42
C VAL A 27 -15.67 10.72 1.26
N GLU A 28 -16.89 11.25 1.20
CA GLU A 28 -17.29 12.26 0.22
C GLU A 28 -16.96 13.67 0.73
N GLY A 29 -16.48 14.52 -0.17
CA GLY A 29 -16.28 15.93 0.10
C GLY A 29 -16.42 16.76 -1.18
N PRO A 30 -16.24 18.09 -1.10
CA PRO A 30 -16.53 19.00 -2.21
C PRO A 30 -15.65 18.81 -3.45
N GLN A 31 -14.52 18.12 -3.34
CA GLN A 31 -13.62 17.82 -4.46
C GLN A 31 -13.74 16.38 -4.96
N GLY A 32 -14.55 15.54 -4.33
CA GLY A 32 -14.76 14.15 -4.75
C GLY A 32 -14.71 13.17 -3.60
N TRP A 33 -14.04 12.04 -3.82
CA TRP A 33 -14.13 10.87 -2.96
C TRP A 33 -12.76 10.43 -2.44
N GLY A 34 -12.75 9.82 -1.26
CA GLY A 34 -11.62 9.07 -0.74
C GLY A 34 -12.07 7.83 0.01
N GLU A 35 -11.12 6.98 0.38
CA GLU A 35 -11.37 5.71 1.07
C GLU A 35 -10.65 5.68 2.42
N PHE A 36 -11.42 5.52 3.49
CA PHE A 36 -10.93 5.26 4.84
C PHE A 36 -11.01 3.75 5.14
N SER A 37 -9.88 3.06 5.06
CA SER A 37 -9.80 1.61 5.30
C SER A 37 -8.52 1.21 6.07
N PRO A 38 -8.26 1.78 7.26
CA PRO A 38 -7.12 1.36 8.08
C PRO A 38 -7.20 -0.12 8.49
N PRO A 39 -6.09 -0.74 8.90
CA PRO A 39 -6.11 -2.05 9.56
C PRO A 39 -7.04 -2.05 10.79
N ALA A 40 -7.72 -3.17 11.03
CA ALA A 40 -8.76 -3.27 12.06
C ALA A 40 -8.22 -3.06 13.49
N ASP A 41 -6.95 -3.38 13.72
CA ASP A 41 -6.23 -3.31 14.99
C ASP A 41 -5.29 -2.09 15.08
N CYS A 42 -5.38 -1.15 14.15
CA CYS A 42 -4.53 0.03 14.16
C CYS A 42 -4.78 0.93 15.39
N ASP A 43 -3.74 1.63 15.84
CA ASP A 43 -3.88 2.67 16.84
C ASP A 43 -4.57 3.93 16.28
N ALA A 44 -4.97 4.81 17.19
CA ALA A 44 -5.66 6.05 16.85
C ALA A 44 -4.83 6.98 15.95
N ALA A 45 -3.50 6.98 16.09
CA ALA A 45 -2.61 7.83 15.31
C ALA A 45 -2.50 7.35 13.86
N LEU A 46 -2.43 6.02 13.65
CA LEU A 46 -2.45 5.41 12.34
C LEU A 46 -3.83 5.63 11.69
N ALA A 47 -4.92 5.41 12.41
CA ALA A 47 -6.26 5.73 11.91
C ALA A 47 -6.37 7.19 11.45
N ALA A 48 -5.84 8.15 12.22
CA ALA A 48 -5.85 9.58 11.86
C ALA A 48 -5.06 9.87 10.57
N ARG A 49 -3.96 9.14 10.32
CA ARG A 49 -3.25 9.21 9.04
C ARG A 49 -4.12 8.69 7.90
N TRP A 50 -4.72 7.50 8.04
CA TRP A 50 -5.63 6.98 7.02
C TRP A 50 -6.81 7.92 6.73
N LEU A 51 -7.39 8.55 7.74
CA LEU A 51 -8.45 9.54 7.52
C LEU A 51 -7.93 10.80 6.82
N THR A 52 -6.75 11.30 7.20
CA THR A 52 -6.12 12.42 6.49
C THR A 52 -5.93 12.08 5.00
N ALA A 53 -5.47 10.86 4.70
CA ALA A 53 -5.26 10.39 3.33
C ALA A 53 -6.59 10.32 2.55
N ALA A 54 -7.66 9.84 3.19
CA ALA A 54 -8.99 9.77 2.57
C ALA A 54 -9.59 11.16 2.33
N MET A 55 -9.37 12.11 3.24
CA MET A 55 -9.89 13.48 3.10
C MET A 55 -9.16 14.30 2.03
N GLU A 56 -7.90 14.01 1.74
CA GLU A 56 -7.09 14.79 0.79
C GLU A 56 -7.73 14.87 -0.61
N PRO A 57 -8.04 13.76 -1.31
CA PRO A 57 -8.72 13.82 -2.60
C PRO A 57 -10.16 14.34 -2.51
N SER A 58 -10.84 14.14 -1.38
CA SER A 58 -12.24 14.55 -1.25
C SER A 58 -12.43 16.04 -0.92
N THR A 59 -11.40 16.73 -0.42
CA THR A 59 -11.53 18.13 0.02
C THR A 59 -10.58 19.12 -0.64
N VAL A 60 -9.36 18.71 -0.99
CA VAL A 60 -8.32 19.62 -1.52
C VAL A 60 -7.81 19.16 -2.89
N GLY A 61 -7.86 17.86 -3.18
CA GLY A 61 -7.20 17.26 -4.34
C GLY A 61 -5.70 17.03 -4.11
N TRP A 62 -5.06 16.33 -5.03
CA TRP A 62 -3.62 16.04 -4.96
C TRP A 62 -2.77 17.14 -5.62
N PRO A 63 -1.45 17.16 -5.39
CA PRO A 63 -0.53 17.94 -6.22
C PRO A 63 -0.58 17.51 -7.69
N ASP A 64 -0.18 18.41 -8.58
CA ASP A 64 -0.13 18.12 -10.02
C ASP A 64 0.87 16.99 -10.30
N ALA A 65 0.40 15.99 -11.05
CA ALA A 65 1.22 14.87 -11.47
C ALA A 65 2.30 15.32 -12.46
N VAL A 66 3.53 14.83 -12.28
CA VAL A 66 4.63 15.02 -13.24
C VAL A 66 4.67 13.92 -14.30
N ARG A 67 3.79 12.92 -14.20
CA ARG A 67 3.61 11.83 -15.18
C ARG A 67 2.15 11.36 -15.24
N GLY A 68 1.66 11.07 -16.45
CA GLY A 68 0.27 10.66 -16.68
C GLY A 68 -0.03 9.17 -16.46
N ARG A 69 1.00 8.34 -16.28
CA ARG A 69 0.89 6.91 -15.95
C ARG A 69 2.05 6.47 -15.07
N VAL A 70 1.84 5.46 -14.24
CA VAL A 70 2.85 4.90 -13.34
C VAL A 70 3.12 3.43 -13.66
N PRO A 71 4.38 2.99 -13.74
CA PRO A 71 4.71 1.59 -13.96
C PRO A 71 4.29 0.74 -12.76
N VAL A 72 3.87 -0.50 -12.99
CA VAL A 72 3.46 -1.46 -11.95
C VAL A 72 4.16 -2.79 -12.16
N THR A 73 4.73 -3.36 -11.09
CA THR A 73 5.39 -4.68 -11.18
C THR A 73 4.36 -5.81 -11.20
N ALA A 74 4.67 -6.88 -11.94
CA ALA A 74 3.90 -8.11 -11.95
C ALA A 74 4.48 -9.19 -11.02
N ALA A 75 5.74 -9.04 -10.58
CA ALA A 75 6.53 -10.11 -10.00
C ALA A 75 6.98 -9.78 -8.57
N ARG A 76 6.04 -9.86 -7.64
CA ARG A 76 6.30 -9.67 -6.20
C ARG A 76 5.58 -10.73 -5.39
N ILE A 77 6.31 -11.35 -4.47
CA ILE A 77 5.78 -12.40 -3.60
C ILE A 77 6.07 -12.12 -2.13
N SER A 78 5.06 -12.37 -1.28
CA SER A 78 5.20 -12.32 0.18
C SER A 78 5.55 -13.69 0.76
N ILE A 79 6.52 -13.69 1.66
CA ILE A 79 7.09 -14.86 2.31
C ILE A 79 7.09 -14.60 3.81
N GLY A 80 6.38 -15.46 4.56
CA GLY A 80 6.26 -15.37 6.00
C GLY A 80 7.48 -15.94 6.73
N ALA A 81 7.57 -15.65 8.02
CA ALA A 81 8.66 -16.12 8.87
C ALA A 81 8.51 -17.61 9.22
N GLY A 82 9.65 -18.27 9.44
CA GLY A 82 9.74 -19.67 9.87
C GLY A 82 9.90 -20.69 8.74
N PRO A 83 10.33 -21.92 9.06
CA PRO A 83 10.83 -22.86 8.04
C PRO A 83 9.80 -23.24 6.98
N ARG A 84 8.57 -23.55 7.42
CA ARG A 84 7.49 -23.96 6.50
C ARG A 84 7.10 -22.85 5.52
N ALA A 85 6.86 -21.64 6.04
CA ALA A 85 6.49 -20.50 5.22
C ALA A 85 7.63 -20.10 4.26
N SER A 86 8.88 -20.25 4.71
CA SER A 86 10.08 -20.03 3.89
C SER A 86 10.17 -21.00 2.72
N ASP A 87 9.95 -22.30 2.96
CA ASP A 87 10.00 -23.32 1.90
C ASP A 87 8.85 -23.18 0.90
N GLU A 88 7.62 -22.98 1.40
CA GLU A 88 6.46 -22.70 0.55
C GLU A 88 6.65 -21.40 -0.26
N GLY A 89 7.27 -20.38 0.35
CA GLY A 89 7.62 -19.13 -0.31
C GLY A 89 8.66 -19.30 -1.42
N ALA A 90 9.74 -20.03 -1.16
CA ALA A 90 10.79 -20.29 -2.14
C ALA A 90 10.27 -21.12 -3.33
N ALA A 91 9.42 -22.12 -3.08
CA ALA A 91 8.78 -22.91 -4.14
C ALA A 91 7.86 -22.05 -5.03
N ARG A 92 7.05 -21.16 -4.42
CA ARG A 92 6.21 -20.23 -5.18
C ARG A 92 7.05 -19.19 -5.96
N LEU A 93 8.17 -18.74 -5.40
CA LEU A 93 9.10 -17.85 -6.09
C LEU A 93 9.70 -18.52 -7.33
N ALA A 94 10.14 -19.78 -7.22
CA ALA A 94 10.66 -20.55 -8.34
C ALA A 94 9.60 -20.68 -9.46
N ALA A 95 8.39 -21.08 -9.11
CA ALA A 95 7.28 -21.18 -10.07
C ALA A 95 6.95 -19.84 -10.73
N MET A 96 6.96 -18.73 -9.97
CA MET A 96 6.78 -17.39 -10.53
C MET A 96 7.91 -17.05 -11.50
N ARG A 97 9.17 -17.30 -11.15
CA ARG A 97 10.33 -17.05 -12.01
C ARG A 97 10.26 -17.84 -13.31
N ASP A 98 9.86 -19.11 -13.26
CA ASP A 98 9.71 -19.96 -14.46
C ASP A 98 8.62 -19.44 -15.42
N SER A 99 7.61 -18.73 -14.90
CA SER A 99 6.53 -18.15 -15.70
C SER A 99 6.86 -16.79 -16.34
N LEU A 100 7.93 -16.14 -15.87
CA LEU A 100 8.30 -14.80 -16.31
C LEU A 100 9.29 -14.87 -17.48
N GLU A 101 9.10 -13.99 -18.46
CA GLU A 101 10.03 -13.80 -19.56
C GLU A 101 11.43 -13.36 -19.06
N GLY A 102 12.46 -13.69 -19.85
CA GLY A 102 13.84 -13.33 -19.53
C GLY A 102 14.00 -11.82 -19.34
N GLY A 103 14.55 -11.41 -18.18
CA GLY A 103 14.80 -10.00 -17.86
C GLY A 103 13.74 -9.32 -16.98
N ALA A 104 12.63 -9.98 -16.64
CA ALA A 104 11.67 -9.44 -15.67
C ALA A 104 12.30 -9.34 -14.27
N SER A 105 12.26 -8.15 -13.66
CA SER A 105 12.67 -7.91 -12.27
C SER A 105 11.78 -8.67 -11.30
N VAL A 106 12.39 -9.34 -10.31
CA VAL A 106 11.67 -10.10 -9.28
C VAL A 106 11.92 -9.47 -7.90
N ARG A 107 10.87 -9.37 -7.10
CA ARG A 107 10.90 -8.80 -5.75
C ARG A 107 10.29 -9.74 -4.74
N CYS A 108 10.79 -9.66 -3.51
CA CYS A 108 10.19 -10.36 -2.38
C CYS A 108 9.80 -9.40 -1.27
N VAL A 109 8.77 -9.78 -0.52
CA VAL A 109 8.47 -9.24 0.81
C VAL A 109 8.77 -10.34 1.80
N VAL A 110 9.67 -10.09 2.75
CA VAL A 110 10.10 -11.08 3.72
C VAL A 110 9.74 -10.59 5.11
N GLU A 111 8.93 -11.37 5.81
CA GLU A 111 8.68 -11.18 7.23
C GLU A 111 9.95 -11.53 8.02
N VAL A 112 10.39 -10.59 8.86
CA VAL A 112 11.61 -10.73 9.65
C VAL A 112 11.31 -11.51 10.93
N GLY A 113 11.94 -12.68 11.05
CA GLY A 113 12.01 -13.46 12.29
C GLY A 113 13.36 -13.23 12.96
N ASP A 114 14.10 -14.31 13.22
CA ASP A 114 15.51 -14.20 13.61
C ASP A 114 16.32 -13.56 12.45
N PRO A 115 17.14 -12.53 12.69
CA PRO A 115 17.88 -11.86 11.62
C PRO A 115 18.90 -12.72 10.87
N VAL A 116 19.47 -13.75 11.51
CA VAL A 116 20.41 -14.68 10.84
C VAL A 116 19.65 -15.59 9.89
N ASP A 117 18.56 -16.18 10.37
CA ASP A 117 17.70 -17.04 9.54
C ASP A 117 17.06 -16.26 8.39
N THR A 118 16.61 -15.03 8.66
CA THR A 118 16.04 -14.13 7.64
C THR A 118 17.09 -13.80 6.57
N ALA A 119 18.34 -13.51 6.95
CA ALA A 119 19.41 -13.24 6.00
C ALA A 119 19.77 -14.48 5.15
N ALA A 120 19.79 -15.66 5.75
CA ALA A 120 20.01 -16.93 5.03
C ALA A 120 18.87 -17.19 4.03
N LEU A 121 17.62 -16.91 4.41
CA LEU A 121 16.45 -16.99 3.53
C LEU A 121 16.60 -16.03 2.35
N ILE A 122 16.90 -14.75 2.58
CA ILE A 122 17.08 -13.75 1.52
C ILE A 122 18.15 -14.20 0.53
N THR A 123 19.27 -14.74 1.01
CA THR A 123 20.35 -15.28 0.16
C THR A 123 19.86 -16.42 -0.73
N ARG A 124 19.10 -17.37 -0.16
CA ARG A 124 18.48 -18.47 -0.91
C ARG A 124 17.50 -17.94 -1.97
N LEU A 125 16.61 -17.02 -1.60
CA LEU A 125 15.61 -16.45 -2.51
C LEU A 125 16.29 -15.69 -3.66
N ASN A 126 17.38 -14.99 -3.38
CA ASN A 126 18.18 -14.31 -4.41
C ASN A 126 18.71 -15.29 -5.45
N GLY A 127 19.22 -16.44 -5.01
CA GLY A 127 19.65 -17.52 -5.90
C GLY A 127 18.50 -18.10 -6.73
N VAL A 128 17.35 -18.37 -6.11
CA VAL A 128 16.15 -18.89 -6.81
C VAL A 128 15.63 -17.92 -7.86
N ALA A 129 15.63 -16.62 -7.57
CA ALA A 129 15.18 -15.59 -8.50
C ALA A 129 16.17 -15.34 -9.65
N GLY A 130 17.41 -15.79 -9.54
CA GLY A 130 18.50 -15.41 -10.45
C GLY A 130 18.95 -13.96 -10.28
N GLY A 131 18.75 -13.39 -9.09
CA GLY A 131 18.96 -11.97 -8.79
C GLY A 131 17.64 -11.26 -8.49
N LEU A 132 17.44 -10.87 -7.23
CA LEU A 132 16.33 -10.02 -6.80
C LEU A 132 16.65 -8.55 -7.08
N GLU A 133 15.68 -7.79 -7.56
CA GLU A 133 15.81 -6.33 -7.72
C GLU A 133 15.87 -5.64 -6.34
N LEU A 134 15.02 -6.09 -5.41
CA LEU A 134 14.99 -5.66 -4.02
C LEU A 134 14.25 -6.68 -3.15
N VAL A 135 14.47 -6.60 -1.83
CA VAL A 135 13.66 -7.26 -0.81
C VAL A 135 13.05 -6.22 0.12
N GLU A 136 11.74 -6.21 0.22
CA GLU A 136 11.05 -5.45 1.27
C GLU A 136 11.00 -6.25 2.57
N LEU A 137 11.42 -5.63 3.67
CA LEU A 137 11.33 -6.22 4.99
C LEU A 137 10.03 -5.82 5.68
N THR A 138 9.30 -6.81 6.19
CA THR A 138 8.25 -6.62 7.19
C THR A 138 8.87 -6.91 8.55
N CYS A 139 9.28 -5.88 9.27
CA CYS A 139 9.90 -6.00 10.60
C CYS A 139 9.16 -5.19 11.66
N GLY A 140 9.29 -5.62 12.92
CA GLY A 140 8.69 -4.94 14.07
C GLY A 140 9.49 -3.72 14.54
N SER A 141 10.79 -3.66 14.21
CA SER A 141 11.67 -2.58 14.64
C SER A 141 12.70 -2.21 13.57
N LEU A 142 13.27 -1.00 13.73
CA LEU A 142 14.40 -0.56 12.90
C LEU A 142 15.66 -1.40 13.18
N ASP A 143 15.84 -1.88 14.41
CA ASP A 143 16.98 -2.70 14.80
C ASP A 143 17.02 -4.03 14.06
N ASP A 144 15.85 -4.65 13.84
CA ASP A 144 15.73 -5.88 13.06
C ASP A 144 16.18 -5.65 11.61
N ALA A 145 15.74 -4.55 10.99
CA ALA A 145 16.16 -4.20 9.64
C ALA A 145 17.68 -3.96 9.55
N ILE A 146 18.26 -3.23 10.51
CA ILE A 146 19.71 -3.03 10.59
C ILE A 146 20.45 -4.36 10.75
N ALA A 147 19.94 -5.27 11.58
CA ALA A 147 20.55 -6.57 11.81
C ALA A 147 20.56 -7.42 10.53
N VAL A 148 19.46 -7.43 9.76
CA VAL A 148 19.40 -8.14 8.48
C VAL A 148 20.31 -7.47 7.44
N ARG A 149 20.28 -6.14 7.31
CA ARG A 149 21.12 -5.39 6.34
C ARG A 149 22.60 -5.69 6.47
N ARG A 150 23.12 -5.87 7.68
CA ARG A 150 24.53 -6.20 7.92
C ARG A 150 24.95 -7.57 7.39
N ARG A 151 24.02 -8.39 6.90
CA ARG A 151 24.23 -9.81 6.54
C ARG A 151 23.88 -10.12 5.08
N VAL A 152 23.35 -9.17 4.32
CA VAL A 152 22.90 -9.39 2.93
C VAL A 152 23.31 -8.22 2.05
N ASP A 153 23.64 -8.52 0.80
CA ASP A 153 24.02 -7.51 -0.21
C ASP A 153 22.86 -7.13 -1.14
N VAL A 154 21.73 -7.85 -1.06
CA VAL A 154 20.53 -7.55 -1.86
C VAL A 154 19.92 -6.22 -1.38
N PRO A 155 19.52 -5.31 -2.29
CA PRO A 155 18.91 -4.03 -1.88
C PRO A 155 17.70 -4.24 -0.98
N LEU A 156 17.70 -3.58 0.17
CA LEU A 156 16.64 -3.69 1.17
C LEU A 156 15.73 -2.47 1.14
N ALA A 157 14.43 -2.74 1.06
CA ALA A 157 13.39 -1.74 1.18
C ALA A 157 12.69 -1.84 2.54
N VAL A 158 12.45 -0.72 3.20
CA VAL A 158 11.76 -0.66 4.50
C VAL A 158 10.65 0.39 4.46
N ASP A 159 9.54 0.12 5.14
CA ASP A 159 8.41 1.05 5.24
C ASP A 159 8.87 2.41 5.79
N ALA A 160 8.58 3.49 5.07
CA ALA A 160 8.88 4.84 5.47
C ALA A 160 8.21 5.25 6.80
N ALA A 161 7.15 4.57 7.22
CA ALA A 161 6.54 4.73 8.53
C ALA A 161 7.41 4.18 9.67
N LEU A 162 8.30 3.20 9.41
CA LEU A 162 9.24 2.65 10.39
C LEU A 162 10.57 3.44 10.43
N LEU A 163 10.91 4.14 9.34
CA LEU A 163 12.13 4.94 9.22
C LEU A 163 12.03 6.27 9.97
N THR A 164 11.69 6.30 11.25
CA THR A 164 11.41 7.54 12.03
C THR A 164 12.64 8.24 12.60
N GLU A 165 13.68 7.49 12.96
CA GLU A 165 14.92 8.01 13.56
C GLU A 165 15.96 8.52 12.55
N ALA A 166 16.05 9.85 12.42
CA ALA A 166 17.00 10.51 11.54
C ALA A 166 18.45 10.01 11.75
N GLY A 167 19.19 9.83 10.65
CA GLY A 167 20.58 9.36 10.68
C GLY A 167 20.76 7.85 10.82
N ARG A 168 19.70 7.09 11.12
CA ARG A 168 19.75 5.61 11.20
C ARG A 168 19.23 4.91 9.94
N HIS A 169 18.48 5.60 9.09
CA HIS A 169 17.83 5.00 7.91
C HIS A 169 18.82 4.34 6.95
N ALA A 170 19.98 4.97 6.71
CA ALA A 170 21.03 4.43 5.84
C ALA A 170 21.61 3.09 6.35
N GLY A 171 21.50 2.84 7.66
CA GLY A 171 21.88 1.58 8.29
C GLY A 171 20.78 0.52 8.25
N ALA A 172 19.56 0.86 7.82
CA ALA A 172 18.40 -0.03 7.84
C ALA A 172 17.84 -0.33 6.43
N ALA A 173 17.97 0.59 5.48
CA ALA A 173 17.36 0.47 4.16
C ALA A 173 18.20 1.16 3.07
N ASP A 174 18.14 0.61 1.86
CA ASP A 174 18.57 1.27 0.62
C ASP A 174 17.40 2.05 0.00
N ILE A 175 16.18 1.58 0.22
CA ILE A 175 14.97 2.04 -0.46
C ILE A 175 13.89 2.31 0.59
N ALA A 176 13.21 3.45 0.47
CA ALA A 176 12.03 3.75 1.27
C ALA A 176 10.76 3.26 0.56
N VAL A 177 9.94 2.47 1.26
CA VAL A 177 8.62 2.08 0.76
C VAL A 177 7.59 3.10 1.21
N LEU A 178 6.90 3.72 0.26
CA LEU A 178 5.86 4.70 0.50
C LEU A 178 4.47 4.09 0.28
N ARG A 179 3.53 4.46 1.15
CA ARG A 179 2.12 4.08 1.11
C ARG A 179 1.26 5.27 1.49
N CYS A 180 0.31 5.66 0.67
CA CYS A 180 -0.46 6.89 0.84
C CYS A 180 -1.26 6.90 2.14
N GLY A 181 -2.04 5.84 2.40
CA GLY A 181 -2.86 5.69 3.61
C GLY A 181 -2.06 5.82 4.92
N PRO A 182 -1.08 4.93 5.17
CA PRO A 182 -0.27 4.95 6.39
C PRO A 182 0.56 6.22 6.59
N LEU A 183 0.96 6.93 5.53
CA LEU A 183 1.71 8.19 5.61
C LEU A 183 0.81 9.42 5.74
N GLY A 184 -0.50 9.26 5.55
CA GLY A 184 -1.48 10.32 5.73
C GLY A 184 -1.66 11.23 4.52
N GLY A 185 -1.62 10.65 3.33
CA GLY A 185 -1.89 11.35 2.07
C GLY A 185 -0.63 11.60 1.25
N VAL A 186 -0.85 11.98 0.00
CA VAL A 186 0.16 12.25 -1.03
C VAL A 186 1.12 13.33 -0.57
N ARG A 187 0.63 14.49 -0.09
CA ARG A 187 1.53 15.59 0.33
C ARG A 187 2.39 15.22 1.54
N ARG A 188 1.85 14.46 2.50
CA ARG A 188 2.62 14.01 3.66
C ARG A 188 3.66 12.97 3.24
N ALA A 189 3.30 12.05 2.36
CA ALA A 189 4.20 11.05 1.81
C ALA A 189 5.33 11.69 0.98
N MET A 190 5.06 12.73 0.19
CA MET A 190 6.10 13.48 -0.54
C MET A 190 7.12 14.13 0.41
N ARG A 191 6.65 14.85 1.44
CA ARG A 191 7.54 15.44 2.45
C ARG A 191 8.36 14.37 3.17
N ARG A 192 7.78 13.19 3.38
CA ARG A 192 8.48 12.06 3.97
C ARG A 192 9.57 11.53 3.04
N ALA A 193 9.28 11.35 1.76
CA ALA A 193 10.25 10.93 0.75
C ALA A 193 11.45 11.89 0.69
N GLU A 194 11.17 13.20 0.63
CA GLU A 194 12.19 14.25 0.65
C GLU A 194 13.05 14.20 1.91
N ALA A 195 12.43 14.09 3.09
CA ALA A 195 13.15 14.03 4.36
C ALA A 195 14.01 12.77 4.53
N LEU A 196 13.61 11.65 3.93
CA LEU A 196 14.39 10.41 3.97
C LEU A 196 15.60 10.45 3.04
N GLY A 197 15.52 11.15 1.91
CA GLY A 197 16.62 11.25 0.94
C GLY A 197 17.04 9.91 0.33
N LEU A 198 16.19 8.89 0.40
CA LEU A 198 16.42 7.56 -0.18
C LEU A 198 15.64 7.40 -1.50
N PRO A 199 16.12 6.57 -2.44
CA PRO A 199 15.30 6.05 -3.52
C PRO A 199 13.98 5.50 -2.97
N CYS A 200 12.86 5.79 -3.64
CA CYS A 200 11.53 5.44 -3.17
C CYS A 200 10.85 4.44 -4.12
N VAL A 201 10.09 3.51 -3.53
CA VAL A 201 9.11 2.68 -4.22
C VAL A 201 7.74 2.93 -3.61
N VAL A 202 6.69 3.01 -4.43
CA VAL A 202 5.31 3.15 -3.96
C VAL A 202 4.62 1.79 -4.00
N ASN A 203 4.10 1.34 -2.86
CA ASN A 203 3.28 0.15 -2.82
C ASN A 203 1.80 0.51 -2.88
N LEU A 204 1.05 -0.30 -3.62
CA LEU A 204 -0.40 -0.18 -3.72
C LEU A 204 -1.02 -0.95 -2.55
N THR A 205 -1.84 -0.27 -1.75
CA THR A 205 -2.27 -0.73 -0.42
C THR A 205 -3.47 -1.69 -0.41
N GLY A 206 -3.86 -2.23 -1.57
CA GLY A 206 -4.96 -3.20 -1.68
C GLY A 206 -6.34 -2.62 -1.33
N GLN A 207 -6.49 -1.31 -1.51
CA GLN A 207 -7.76 -0.58 -1.40
C GLN A 207 -8.64 -0.77 -2.66
N THR A 208 -9.85 -0.19 -2.69
CA THR A 208 -10.61 -0.05 -3.94
C THR A 208 -9.89 0.87 -4.92
N SER A 209 -10.39 1.01 -6.15
CA SER A 209 -9.85 2.01 -7.07
C SER A 209 -9.88 3.43 -6.52
N ILE A 210 -10.78 3.74 -5.57
CA ILE A 210 -10.83 5.05 -4.92
C ILE A 210 -9.59 5.26 -4.04
N GLY A 211 -9.30 4.32 -3.14
CA GLY A 211 -8.10 4.40 -2.29
C GLY A 211 -6.79 4.22 -3.06
N GLN A 212 -6.74 3.25 -3.98
CA GLN A 212 -5.57 2.97 -4.81
C GLN A 212 -5.18 4.18 -5.68
N ALA A 213 -6.15 5.02 -6.09
CA ALA A 213 -5.86 6.24 -6.81
C ALA A 213 -4.95 7.19 -6.00
N GLY A 214 -4.99 7.16 -4.66
CA GLY A 214 -4.07 7.89 -3.80
C GLY A 214 -2.63 7.39 -3.86
N ASP A 215 -2.42 6.08 -3.93
CA ASP A 215 -1.07 5.51 -4.13
C ASP A 215 -0.55 5.80 -5.55
N VAL A 216 -1.43 5.73 -6.56
CA VAL A 216 -1.08 6.10 -7.94
C VAL A 216 -0.72 7.58 -8.04
N ALA A 217 -1.50 8.47 -7.41
CA ALA A 217 -1.22 9.89 -7.37
C ALA A 217 0.12 10.17 -6.69
N LEU A 218 0.42 9.50 -5.57
CA LEU A 218 1.73 9.58 -4.92
C LEU A 218 2.87 9.21 -5.88
N ALA A 219 2.77 8.08 -6.57
CA ALA A 219 3.77 7.70 -7.57
C ALA A 219 3.87 8.70 -8.74
N ALA A 220 2.76 9.34 -9.10
CA ALA A 220 2.71 10.28 -10.21
C ALA A 220 3.31 11.65 -9.89
N VAL A 221 3.40 12.04 -8.61
CA VAL A 221 3.94 13.35 -8.18
C VAL A 221 5.41 13.29 -7.75
N LEU A 222 5.96 12.11 -7.47
CA LEU A 222 7.37 11.99 -7.08
C LEU A 222 8.30 12.44 -8.21
N PRO A 223 9.38 13.20 -7.96
CA PRO A 223 10.31 13.60 -9.02
C PRO A 223 10.91 12.38 -9.74
N ASP A 224 11.40 11.42 -8.95
CA ASP A 224 11.98 10.17 -9.42
C ASP A 224 11.14 8.97 -8.99
N LEU A 225 10.96 8.03 -9.91
CA LEU A 225 10.27 6.76 -9.67
C LEU A 225 11.13 5.62 -10.26
N PRO A 226 12.27 5.28 -9.63
CA PRO A 226 13.23 4.34 -10.19
C PRO A 226 12.71 2.90 -10.21
N PHE A 227 11.67 2.61 -9.43
CA PHE A 227 11.06 1.29 -9.31
C PHE A 227 9.60 1.32 -9.77
N ALA A 228 9.18 0.28 -10.48
CA ALA A 228 7.75 0.03 -10.69
C ALA A 228 6.97 -0.02 -9.35
N CYS A 229 5.72 0.42 -9.33
CA CYS A 229 4.88 0.44 -8.13
C CYS A 229 4.25 -0.94 -7.87
N GLY A 230 3.71 -1.13 -6.66
CA GLY A 230 2.82 -2.25 -6.40
C GLY A 230 3.50 -3.63 -6.42
N PRO A 231 2.76 -4.72 -6.61
CA PRO A 231 1.80 -4.94 -7.69
C PRO A 231 0.44 -4.29 -7.43
N ALA A 232 -0.34 -4.08 -8.49
CA ALA A 232 -1.75 -3.74 -8.32
C ALA A 232 -2.46 -4.99 -7.82
N ASP A 233 -3.10 -4.84 -6.68
CA ASP A 233 -3.70 -5.97 -6.01
C ASP A 233 -4.98 -6.38 -6.76
N ARG A 234 -5.03 -7.62 -7.23
CA ARG A 234 -6.28 -8.21 -7.78
C ARG A 234 -7.19 -8.71 -6.65
N ARG A 235 -6.94 -8.32 -5.39
CA ARG A 235 -7.66 -8.76 -4.18
C ARG A 235 -9.17 -8.56 -4.23
N LEU A 236 -9.67 -7.64 -5.04
CA LEU A 236 -11.11 -7.53 -5.28
C LEU A 236 -11.53 -8.45 -6.44
N ALA A 237 -11.33 -9.75 -6.25
CA ALA A 237 -11.70 -10.76 -7.25
C ALA A 237 -13.17 -10.68 -7.68
N ASP A 238 -14.02 -10.15 -6.80
CA ASP A 238 -15.47 -10.09 -6.97
C ASP A 238 -16.02 -8.77 -7.53
N GLY A 239 -15.18 -7.74 -7.73
CA GLY A 239 -15.57 -6.46 -8.33
C GLY A 239 -14.89 -5.24 -7.70
N ASP A 240 -15.41 -4.04 -7.93
CA ASP A 240 -14.88 -2.78 -7.40
C ASP A 240 -16.03 -1.84 -7.04
N ILE A 241 -15.77 -0.76 -6.29
CA ILE A 241 -16.80 0.25 -5.94
C ILE A 241 -17.11 1.20 -7.11
N VAL A 242 -16.20 1.30 -8.06
CA VAL A 242 -16.36 2.15 -9.25
C VAL A 242 -16.82 1.32 -10.45
N ALA A 243 -17.32 1.98 -11.50
CA ALA A 243 -17.67 1.30 -12.74
C ALA A 243 -16.44 0.62 -13.36
N GLU A 244 -16.62 -0.51 -14.04
CA GLU A 244 -15.54 -1.33 -14.62
C GLU A 244 -14.57 -0.50 -15.49
N ALA A 245 -15.11 0.38 -16.34
CA ALA A 245 -14.32 1.27 -17.19
C ALA A 245 -13.47 2.32 -16.43
N ARG A 246 -13.68 2.46 -15.12
CA ARG A 246 -13.00 3.39 -14.22
C ARG A 246 -12.16 2.66 -13.17
N SER A 247 -12.18 1.33 -13.14
CA SER A 247 -11.35 0.53 -12.25
C SER A 247 -9.87 0.65 -12.62
N LEU A 248 -9.02 0.80 -11.61
CA LEU A 248 -7.57 0.89 -11.73
C LEU A 248 -6.96 -0.51 -11.89
N ILE A 249 -7.18 -1.09 -13.07
CA ILE A 249 -6.60 -2.37 -13.48
C ILE A 249 -5.37 -2.08 -14.35
N PRO A 250 -4.20 -2.70 -14.07
CA PRO A 250 -3.03 -2.49 -14.91
C PRO A 250 -3.26 -2.91 -16.35
N ALA A 251 -2.85 -2.06 -17.28
CA ALA A 251 -2.79 -2.34 -18.70
C ALA A 251 -1.37 -2.08 -19.19
N GLU A 252 -0.79 -3.04 -19.93
CA GLU A 252 0.59 -2.95 -20.45
C GLU A 252 1.66 -2.66 -19.38
N GLY A 253 1.41 -3.06 -18.13
CA GLY A 253 2.32 -2.80 -17.00
C GLY A 253 2.22 -1.40 -16.40
N TYR A 254 1.15 -0.65 -16.70
CA TYR A 254 0.93 0.70 -16.18
C TYR A 254 -0.46 0.89 -15.56
N LEU A 255 -0.56 1.85 -14.64
CA LEU A 255 -1.82 2.44 -14.17
C LEU A 255 -1.91 3.91 -14.58
N PRO A 256 -3.10 4.41 -14.96
CA PRO A 256 -3.29 5.81 -15.30
C PRO A 256 -3.28 6.70 -14.05
N ALA A 257 -2.57 7.82 -14.10
CA ALA A 257 -2.58 8.83 -13.04
C ALA A 257 -3.66 9.88 -13.31
N ALA A 258 -4.88 9.61 -12.83
CA ALA A 258 -5.96 10.59 -12.89
C ALA A 258 -5.75 11.69 -11.83
N PRO A 259 -6.18 12.94 -12.08
CA PRO A 259 -6.04 14.05 -11.13
C PRO A 259 -6.92 13.89 -9.88
N MET A 260 -7.90 13.00 -9.92
CA MET A 260 -8.81 12.69 -8.83
C MET A 260 -9.32 11.23 -8.93
N PRO A 261 -9.76 10.62 -7.82
CA PRO A 261 -10.42 9.32 -7.86
C PRO A 261 -11.71 9.35 -8.69
N ALA A 262 -12.08 8.20 -9.25
CA ALA A 262 -13.43 8.04 -9.80
C ALA A 262 -14.46 8.01 -8.65
N GLY A 263 -15.64 8.59 -8.89
CA GLY A 263 -16.75 8.44 -7.95
C GLY A 263 -17.26 6.99 -7.89
N PRO A 264 -17.90 6.59 -6.77
CA PRO A 264 -18.51 5.28 -6.66
C PRO A 264 -19.62 5.12 -7.71
N ASP A 265 -19.71 3.93 -8.30
CA ASP A 265 -20.84 3.58 -9.15
C ASP A 265 -22.03 3.18 -8.25
N PRO A 266 -23.24 3.73 -8.45
CA PRO A 266 -24.37 3.44 -7.56
C PRO A 266 -24.75 1.96 -7.49
N ALA A 267 -24.63 1.21 -8.60
CA ALA A 267 -24.98 -0.20 -8.62
C ALA A 267 -23.91 -1.05 -7.92
N GLN A 268 -22.63 -0.74 -8.13
CA GLN A 268 -21.54 -1.40 -7.40
C GLN A 268 -21.57 -1.07 -5.91
N LEU A 269 -21.80 0.20 -5.55
CA LEU A 269 -21.92 0.61 -4.15
C LEU A 269 -23.05 -0.18 -3.46
N ALA A 270 -24.25 -0.21 -4.05
CA ALA A 270 -25.37 -0.98 -3.51
C ALA A 270 -25.06 -2.49 -3.35
N ARG A 271 -24.24 -3.06 -4.24
CA ARG A 271 -23.80 -4.46 -4.17
C ARG A 271 -22.83 -4.73 -3.02
N PHE A 272 -21.92 -3.80 -2.74
CA PHE A 272 -20.85 -3.98 -1.74
C PHE A 272 -21.11 -3.25 -0.42
N THR A 273 -22.20 -2.51 -0.29
CA THR A 273 -22.61 -1.88 0.97
C THR A 273 -22.82 -2.95 2.05
N ILE A 274 -22.23 -2.72 3.22
CA ILE A 274 -22.51 -3.51 4.41
C ILE A 274 -23.78 -2.99 5.05
N THR A 275 -24.76 -3.87 5.24
CA THR A 275 -26.03 -3.56 5.93
C THR A 275 -26.08 -4.10 7.36
N ASP A 276 -25.07 -4.83 7.79
CA ASP A 276 -24.92 -5.31 9.17
C ASP A 276 -24.70 -4.13 10.12
N HIS A 277 -25.66 -3.90 11.02
CA HIS A 277 -25.71 -2.73 11.89
C HIS A 277 -24.47 -2.63 12.80
N ASP A 278 -24.04 -3.73 13.40
CA ASP A 278 -22.89 -3.76 14.32
C ASP A 278 -21.59 -3.38 13.60
N THR A 279 -21.40 -3.86 12.37
CA THR A 279 -20.25 -3.50 11.54
C THR A 279 -20.31 -2.04 11.12
N VAL A 280 -21.48 -1.56 10.67
CA VAL A 280 -21.66 -0.15 10.29
C VAL A 280 -21.36 0.78 11.45
N ASP A 281 -21.93 0.52 12.63
CA ASP A 281 -21.71 1.32 13.84
C ASP A 281 -20.26 1.31 14.28
N ARG A 282 -19.59 0.16 14.22
CA ARG A 282 -18.16 0.05 14.56
C ARG A 282 -17.31 0.93 13.65
N TRP A 283 -17.54 0.90 12.34
CA TRP A 283 -16.75 1.64 11.36
C TRP A 283 -17.06 3.13 11.35
N ARG A 284 -18.34 3.52 11.43
CA ARG A 284 -18.73 4.93 11.60
C ARG A 284 -18.26 5.49 12.95
N GLY A 285 -18.30 4.67 14.01
CA GLY A 285 -17.76 5.02 15.32
C GLY A 285 -16.24 5.25 15.28
N LEU A 286 -15.49 4.38 14.59
CA LEU A 286 -14.07 4.57 14.36
C LEU A 286 -13.81 5.88 13.60
N LEU A 287 -14.49 6.08 12.47
CA LEU A 287 -14.37 7.28 11.65
C LEU A 287 -14.59 8.57 12.45
N ARG A 288 -15.66 8.63 13.26
CA ARG A 288 -15.97 9.79 14.11
C ARG A 288 -14.89 10.06 15.15
N ARG A 289 -14.48 9.03 15.90
CA ARG A 289 -13.40 9.18 16.89
C ARG A 289 -12.09 9.61 16.24
N THR A 290 -11.80 9.12 15.04
CA THR A 290 -10.63 9.53 14.28
C THR A 290 -10.75 10.98 13.79
N ALA A 291 -11.94 11.41 13.36
CA ALA A 291 -12.19 12.79 12.94
C ALA A 291 -12.08 13.80 14.08
N GLU A 292 -12.26 13.39 15.34
CA GLU A 292 -12.04 14.23 16.52
C GLU A 292 -10.56 14.52 16.80
N LEU A 293 -9.64 13.75 16.20
CA LEU A 293 -8.19 13.92 16.36
C LEU A 293 -7.57 14.86 15.30
N LEU A 294 -8.35 15.29 14.31
CA LEU A 294 -7.92 16.12 13.17
C LEU A 294 -8.41 17.57 13.30
#